data_AF-A0AB34ZEA0-F1
#
_entry.id   AF-A0AB34ZEA0-F1
#
_cell.length_a   1.000
_cell.length_b   1.000
_cell.length_c   1.000
_cell.angle_alpha   90.00
_cell.angle_beta   90.00
_cell.angle_gamma   90.00
#
_symmetry.space_group_name_H-M   'P 1'
#
loop_
_entity.id
_entity.type
_entity.pdbx_description
1 polymer ?
#
loop_
_entity_poly.entity_id
_entity_poly.type
_entity_poly.pdbx_seq_one_letter_code
_entity_poly.pdbx_strand_id
1 'polypeptide(L)'
;MTTNFGNKIKNLRKDRGMTLDALAAAADMSKSYLWELENRDSPRPSVEKLASLAKALSMDVSYFLDQEATSPEERHLDLAFFRNYGELDATAKEQMRKIMETFKKS
;
A
#
# COMPACT_ATOMS: atom_id res chain seq x y z
N MET A 1 -22.61 3.34 4.64
CA MET A 1 -21.60 3.77 5.65
C MET A 1 -20.27 3.16 5.24
N THR A 2 -19.19 3.93 5.09
CA THR A 2 -17.90 3.41 4.62
C THR A 2 -17.42 2.19 5.42
N THR A 3 -17.04 1.12 4.72
CA THR A 3 -16.51 -0.11 5.32
C THR A 3 -15.11 0.09 5.90
N ASN A 4 -14.66 -0.83 6.77
CA ASN A 4 -13.28 -0.82 7.27
C ASN A 4 -12.27 -0.78 6.10
N PHE A 5 -12.52 -1.56 5.05
CA PHE A 5 -11.72 -1.52 3.81
C PHE A 5 -11.60 -0.12 3.20
N GLY A 6 -12.74 0.57 2.97
CA GLY A 6 -12.72 1.91 2.37
C GLY A 6 -12.03 2.95 3.28
N ASN A 7 -12.21 2.82 4.60
CA ASN A 7 -11.56 3.68 5.59
C ASN A 7 -10.03 3.48 5.58
N LYS A 8 -9.53 2.24 5.49
CA LYS A 8 -8.09 1.96 5.38
C LYS A 8 -7.44 2.65 4.20
N ILE A 9 -8.08 2.57 3.03
CA ILE A 9 -7.58 3.23 1.81
C ILE A 9 -7.53 4.74 2.02
N LYS A 10 -8.64 5.31 2.50
CA LYS A 10 -8.78 6.75 2.69
C LYS A 10 -7.78 7.30 3.71
N ASN A 11 -7.55 6.58 4.81
CA ASN A 11 -6.59 6.95 5.84
C ASN A 11 -5.16 6.91 5.27
N LEU A 12 -4.75 5.78 4.69
CA LEU A 12 -3.43 5.64 4.09
C LEU A 12 -3.16 6.66 2.98
N ARG A 13 -4.17 6.99 2.17
CA ARG A 13 -4.05 8.01 1.14
C ARG A 13 -3.79 9.38 1.75
N LYS A 14 -4.55 9.75 2.79
CA LYS A 14 -4.41 11.03 3.49
C LYS A 14 -3.09 11.14 4.25
N ASP A 15 -2.69 10.07 4.93
CA ASP A 15 -1.42 10.01 5.68
C ASP A 15 -0.21 10.22 4.74
N ARG A 16 -0.34 9.82 3.48
CA ARG A 16 0.65 10.04 2.43
C ARG A 16 0.46 11.35 1.65
N GLY A 17 -0.46 12.21 2.05
CA GLY A 17 -0.73 13.49 1.38
C GLY A 17 -1.24 13.34 -0.06
N MET A 18 -1.77 12.17 -0.43
CA MET A 18 -2.21 11.91 -1.81
C MET A 18 -3.64 12.42 -2.04
N THR A 19 -3.85 13.08 -3.18
CA THR A 19 -5.21 13.34 -3.68
C THR A 19 -5.83 12.06 -4.22
N LEU A 20 -7.16 12.08 -4.40
CA LEU A 20 -7.88 10.95 -4.99
C LEU A 20 -7.39 10.68 -6.43
N ASP A 21 -7.10 11.72 -7.21
CA ASP A 21 -6.51 11.58 -8.55
C ASP A 21 -5.10 10.98 -8.51
N ALA A 22 -4.26 11.43 -7.57
CA ALA A 22 -2.89 10.94 -7.44
C ALA A 22 -2.84 9.45 -7.12
N LEU A 23 -3.68 8.98 -6.19
CA LEU A 23 -3.74 7.55 -5.87
C LEU A 23 -4.35 6.74 -7.02
N ALA A 24 -5.37 7.25 -7.69
CA ALA A 24 -5.98 6.57 -8.83
C ALA A 24 -4.96 6.37 -9.96
N ALA A 25 -4.17 7.40 -10.28
CA ALA A 25 -3.09 7.32 -11.25
C ALA A 25 -1.99 6.33 -10.83
N ALA A 26 -1.54 6.38 -9.57
CA ALA A 26 -0.51 5.48 -9.06
C ALA A 26 -0.94 4.01 -9.03
N ALA A 27 -2.24 3.74 -8.84
CA ALA A 27 -2.81 2.39 -8.78
C ALA A 27 -3.33 1.88 -10.13
N ASP A 28 -3.16 2.65 -11.22
CA ASP A 28 -3.73 2.37 -12.54
C ASP A 28 -5.25 2.10 -12.50
N MET A 29 -5.97 3.07 -11.93
CA MET A 29 -7.42 3.05 -11.75
C MET A 29 -8.05 4.38 -12.14
N SER A 30 -9.35 4.37 -12.46
CA SER A 30 -10.09 5.61 -12.62
C SER A 30 -10.35 6.27 -11.26
N LYS A 31 -10.40 7.60 -11.23
CA LYS A 31 -10.78 8.38 -10.04
C LYS A 31 -12.12 7.93 -9.48
N SER A 32 -13.10 7.71 -10.36
CA SER A 32 -14.44 7.26 -9.96
C SER A 32 -14.39 5.90 -9.28
N TYR A 33 -13.60 4.96 -9.80
CA TYR A 33 -13.45 3.65 -9.17
C TYR A 33 -12.77 3.74 -7.81
N LEU A 34 -11.69 4.52 -7.66
CA LEU A 34 -11.07 4.72 -6.34
C LEU A 34 -12.05 5.36 -5.34
N TRP A 35 -12.86 6.32 -5.79
CA TRP A 35 -13.88 6.92 -4.93
C TRP A 35 -14.90 5.88 -4.48
N GLU A 36 -15.30 4.96 -5.36
CA GLU A 36 -16.18 3.85 -4.99
C GLU A 36 -15.53 2.93 -3.96
N LEU A 37 -14.25 2.60 -4.12
CA LEU A 37 -13.51 1.80 -3.13
C LEU A 37 -13.47 2.47 -1.75
N GLU A 38 -13.35 3.80 -1.69
CA GLU A 38 -13.31 4.55 -0.43
C GLU A 38 -14.67 4.81 0.21
N ASN A 39 -15.77 4.78 -0.55
CA ASN A 39 -17.06 5.32 -0.07
C ASN A 39 -18.26 4.38 -0.24
N ARG A 40 -18.19 3.36 -1.08
CA ARG A 40 -19.29 2.38 -1.20
C ARG A 40 -19.24 1.36 -0.07
N ASP A 41 -20.41 0.78 0.18
CA ASP A 41 -20.55 -0.35 1.09
C ASP A 41 -20.09 -1.63 0.38
N SER A 42 -19.20 -2.38 1.03
CA SER A 42 -18.64 -3.67 0.57
C SER A 42 -18.09 -3.67 -0.87
N PRO A 43 -17.12 -2.80 -1.22
CA PRO A 43 -16.45 -2.86 -2.51
C PRO A 43 -15.72 -4.20 -2.65
N ARG A 44 -15.83 -4.82 -3.83
CA ARG A 44 -15.17 -6.08 -4.17
C ARG A 44 -14.22 -5.87 -5.35
N PRO A 45 -13.03 -5.29 -5.13
CA PRO A 45 -12.03 -5.21 -6.19
C PRO A 45 -11.53 -6.59 -6.59
N SER A 46 -11.07 -6.74 -7.83
CA SER A 46 -10.32 -7.93 -8.23
C SER A 46 -8.99 -8.00 -7.47
N VAL A 47 -8.39 -9.19 -7.40
CA VAL A 47 -7.08 -9.40 -6.77
C VAL A 47 -6.02 -8.50 -7.40
N GLU A 48 -6.04 -8.35 -8.72
CA GLU A 48 -5.12 -7.48 -9.47
C GLU A 48 -5.27 -6.00 -9.07
N LYS A 49 -6.51 -5.52 -8.95
CA LYS A 49 -6.78 -4.14 -8.53
C LYS A 49 -6.36 -3.93 -7.07
N LEU A 50 -6.65 -4.89 -6.20
CA LEU A 50 -6.21 -4.82 -4.81
C LEU A 50 -4.68 -4.81 -4.67
N ALA A 51 -3.98 -5.64 -5.45
CA ALA A 51 -2.52 -5.67 -5.49
C ALA A 51 -1.92 -4.35 -6.00
N SER A 52 -2.50 -3.77 -7.05
CA SER A 52 -2.07 -2.48 -7.62
C SER A 52 -2.24 -1.34 -6.60
N LEU A 53 -3.38 -1.34 -5.89
CA LEU A 53 -3.65 -0.38 -4.83
C LEU A 53 -2.68 -0.54 -3.65
N ALA A 54 -2.43 -1.77 -3.20
CA ALA A 54 -1.49 -2.06 -2.13
C ALA A 54 -0.06 -1.64 -2.49
N LYS A 55 0.35 -1.85 -3.75
CA LYS A 55 1.64 -1.38 -4.28
C LYS A 55 1.73 0.15 -4.26
N ALA A 56 0.72 0.84 -4.79
CA ALA A 56 0.66 2.30 -4.81
C ALA A 56 0.69 2.90 -3.38
N LEU A 57 0.05 2.21 -2.44
CA LEU A 57 0.05 2.55 -1.02
C LEU A 57 1.19 1.88 -0.24
N SER A 58 2.25 1.36 -0.89
CA SER A 58 3.40 0.73 -0.21
C SER A 58 3.03 -0.11 1.02
N MET A 59 2.01 -0.95 0.84
CA MET A 59 1.42 -1.76 1.90
C MET A 59 1.29 -3.20 1.39
N ASP A 60 1.11 -4.14 2.32
CA ASP A 60 0.75 -5.49 1.97
C ASP A 60 -0.76 -5.65 1.73
N VAL A 61 -1.14 -6.56 0.83
CA VAL A 61 -2.55 -6.84 0.51
C VAL A 61 -3.31 -7.36 1.73
N SER A 62 -2.66 -8.13 2.61
CA SER A 62 -3.28 -8.69 3.82
C SER A 62 -3.85 -7.61 4.73
N TYR A 63 -3.23 -6.42 4.79
CA TYR A 63 -3.72 -5.31 5.60
C TYR A 63 -5.14 -4.88 5.20
N PHE A 64 -5.46 -4.90 3.91
CA PHE A 64 -6.79 -4.52 3.41
C PHE A 64 -7.82 -5.65 3.57
N LEU A 65 -7.37 -6.91 3.58
CA LEU A 65 -8.25 -8.07 3.74
C LEU A 65 -8.63 -8.31 5.21
N ASP A 66 -7.73 -7.99 6.13
CA ASP A 66 -7.97 -8.06 7.56
C ASP A 66 -9.14 -7.14 7.96
N GLN A 67 -10.20 -7.69 8.54
CA GLN A 67 -11.38 -6.91 8.94
C GLN A 67 -11.24 -6.31 10.33
N GLU A 68 -10.29 -6.77 11.13
CA GLU A 68 -10.09 -6.37 12.52
C GLU A 68 -8.97 -5.35 12.66
N ALA A 69 -7.96 -5.39 11.77
CA ALA A 69 -6.90 -4.39 11.77
C ALA A 69 -7.49 -2.99 11.52
N THR A 70 -7.10 -2.03 12.36
CA THR A 70 -7.48 -0.61 12.23
C THR A 70 -6.29 0.27 11.84
N SER A 71 -5.06 -0.22 12.05
CA SER A 71 -3.80 0.43 11.69
C SER A 71 -2.80 -0.57 11.10
N PRO A 72 -1.86 -0.14 10.24
CA PRO A 72 -0.79 -1.01 9.77
C PRO A 72 0.13 -1.45 10.92
N GLU A 73 0.33 -2.75 11.09
CA GLU A 73 1.42 -3.30 11.91
C GLU A 73 2.76 -3.34 11.14
N GLU A 74 3.89 -3.39 11.87
CA GLU A 74 5.25 -3.46 11.30
C GLU A 74 5.39 -4.57 10.25
N ARG A 75 4.83 -5.75 10.52
CA ARG A 75 4.85 -6.89 9.57
C ARG A 75 4.34 -6.53 8.18
N HIS A 76 3.33 -5.65 8.06
CA HIS A 76 2.75 -5.29 6.77
C HIS A 76 3.67 -4.34 5.99
N LEU A 77 4.41 -3.49 6.71
CA LEU A 77 5.41 -2.60 6.12
C LEU A 77 6.63 -3.39 5.66
N ASP A 78 7.09 -4.33 6.48
CA ASP A 78 8.23 -5.20 6.16
C ASP A 78 7.96 -6.05 4.92
N LEU A 79 6.78 -6.67 4.82
CA LEU A 79 6.40 -7.45 3.64
C LEU A 79 6.35 -6.59 2.37
N ALA A 80 5.83 -5.36 2.47
CA ALA A 80 5.84 -4.43 1.35
C ALA A 80 7.27 -4.03 0.95
N PHE A 81 8.15 -3.81 1.94
CA PHE A 81 9.56 -3.52 1.73
C PHE A 81 10.28 -4.67 1.02
N PHE A 82 10.13 -5.91 1.50
CA PHE A 82 10.78 -7.08 0.89
C PHE A 82 10.35 -7.32 -0.56
N ARG A 83 9.08 -7.12 -0.87
CA ARG A 83 8.58 -7.19 -2.25
C ARG A 83 9.30 -6.19 -3.15
N ASN A 84 9.34 -4.93 -2.74
CA ASN A 84 10.00 -3.87 -3.49
C ASN A 84 11.51 -4.14 -3.62
N TYR A 85 12.16 -4.58 -2.53
CA TYR A 85 13.57 -4.98 -2.55
C TYR A 85 13.83 -6.14 -3.52
N GLY A 86 12.92 -7.11 -3.62
CA GLY A 86 13.00 -8.22 -4.57
C GLY A 86 13.03 -7.74 -6.03
N GLU A 87 12.25 -6.70 -6.37
CA GLU A 87 12.16 -6.11 -7.71
C GLU A 87 13.39 -5.26 -8.11
N LEU A 88 14.27 -4.90 -7.17
CA LEU A 88 15.45 -4.08 -7.44
C LEU A 88 16.53 -4.84 -8.26
N ASP A 89 17.28 -4.09 -9.06
CA ASP A 89 18.47 -4.60 -9.74
C ASP A 89 19.63 -4.88 -8.77
N ALA A 90 20.70 -5.51 -9.26
CA ALA A 90 21.85 -5.87 -8.43
C ALA A 90 22.55 -4.64 -7.81
N THR A 91 22.62 -3.53 -8.55
CA THR A 91 23.28 -2.30 -8.11
C THR A 91 22.50 -1.61 -6.99
N ALA A 92 21.19 -1.48 -7.16
CA ALA A 92 20.28 -0.90 -6.17
C ALA A 92 20.21 -1.77 -4.91
N LYS A 93 20.18 -3.10 -5.05
CA LYS A 93 20.28 -4.03 -3.91
C LYS A 93 21.57 -3.84 -3.12
N GLU A 94 22.69 -3.68 -3.80
CA GLU A 94 23.99 -3.47 -3.16
C GLU A 94 24.05 -2.14 -2.40
N GLN A 95 23.53 -1.07 -2.98
CA GLN A 95 23.41 0.23 -2.30
C GLN A 95 22.53 0.12 -1.05
N MET A 96 21.37 -0.53 -1.15
CA MET A 96 20.47 -0.73 -0.01
C MET A 96 21.15 -1.52 1.13
N ARG A 97 21.91 -2.58 0.81
CA ARG A 97 22.65 -3.35 1.83
C ARG A 97 23.69 -2.50 2.55
N LYS A 98 24.45 -1.67 1.82
CA LYS A 98 25.44 -0.76 2.43
C LYS A 98 24.80 0.23 3.40
N ILE A 99 23.64 0.78 3.04
CA ILE A 99 22.87 1.67 3.90
C ILE A 99 22.47 0.92 5.19
N MET A 100 21.90 -0.29 5.08
CA MET A 100 21.50 -1.09 6.25
C MET A 100 22.68 -1.45 7.16
N GLU A 101 23.84 -1.81 6.60
CA GLU A 101 25.05 -2.12 7.38
C GLU A 101 25.57 -0.91 8.17
N THR A 102 25.31 0.32 7.69
CA THR A 102 25.69 1.55 8.40
C THR A 102 24.90 1.70 9.70
N PHE A 103 23.63 1.31 9.71
CA PHE A 103 22.76 1.38 10.90
C PHE A 103 22.96 0.20 11.87
N LYS A 104 23.52 -0.92 11.42
CA LYS A 104 23.84 -2.09 12.27
C LYS A 104 25.08 -1.94 13.15
N LYS A 105 25.94 -0.95 12.85
CA LYS A 105 27.21 -0.71 13.56
C LYS A 105 27.10 0.29 14.72
N SER A 106 25.89 0.71 15.08
CA SER A 106 25.58 1.46 16.32
C SER A 106 24.82 0.56 17.28
#